data_AF-A0A4Q4KPN6-F1
#
_entry.id   AF-A0A4Q4KPN6-F1
#
_cell.length_a   1.000
_cell.length_b   1.000
_cell.length_c   1.000
_cell.angle_alpha   90.00
_cell.angle_beta   90.00
_cell.angle_gamma   90.00
#
_symmetry.space_group_name_H-M   'P 1'
#
loop_
_entity.id
_entity.type
_entity.pdbx_description
1 polymer ?
#
loop_
_entity_poly.entity_id
_entity_poly.type
_entity_poly.pdbx_seq_one_letter_code
_entity_poly.pdbx_strand_id
1 'polypeptide(L)' 'MAQFLLNISDKSKAEKLFEFLSTLNYLSIEALSEEEINISEDEKGLMISRFDNAKEKDFTDLDDIMKKYNIK' A
#
# COMPACT_ATOMS: atom_id res chain seq x y z
N MET A 1 -2.88 -24.95 7.42
CA MET A 1 -3.46 -24.24 6.26
C MET A 1 -2.31 -23.63 5.47
N ALA A 2 -2.28 -23.81 4.15
CA ALA A 2 -1.32 -23.15 3.28
C ALA A 2 -2.08 -22.09 2.48
N GLN A 3 -1.63 -20.84 2.56
CA GLN A 3 -2.17 -19.73 1.79
C GLN A 3 -1.13 -19.36 0.74
N PHE A 4 -1.52 -19.45 -0.54
CA PHE A 4 -0.67 -19.08 -1.66
C PHE A 4 -1.02 -17.68 -2.11
N LEU A 5 -0.06 -16.76 -2.04
CA LEU A 5 -0.15 -15.43 -2.61
C LEU A 5 0.46 -15.44 -4.01
N LEU A 6 -0.35 -15.15 -5.02
CA LEU A 6 0.10 -15.05 -6.41
C LEU A 6 0.31 -13.56 -6.75
N ASN A 7 1.57 -13.18 -6.98
CA ASN A 7 1.91 -11.86 -7.49
C ASN A 7 2.04 -11.92 -9.02
N ILE A 8 1.07 -11.34 -9.73
CA ILE A 8 1.01 -11.35 -11.20
C ILE A 8 1.15 -9.92 -11.70
N SER A 9 2.25 -9.63 -12.40
CA SER A 9 2.56 -8.31 -12.94
C SER A 9 1.79 -7.95 -14.22
N ASP A 10 1.29 -8.94 -14.96
CA ASP A 10 0.55 -8.76 -16.21
C ASP A 10 -0.97 -8.80 -15.94
N LYS A 11 -1.60 -7.61 -15.85
CA LYS A 11 -3.04 -7.46 -15.56
C LYS A 11 -3.93 -8.28 -16.50
N SER A 12 -3.60 -8.34 -17.80
CA SER A 12 -4.42 -9.04 -18.80
C SER A 12 -4.46 -10.56 -18.59
N LYS A 13 -3.38 -11.12 -18.03
CA LYS A 13 -3.29 -12.54 -17.69
C LYS A 13 -3.83 -12.84 -16.30
N ALA A 14 -3.70 -11.89 -15.39
CA ALA A 14 -4.26 -11.99 -14.05
C ALA A 14 -5.79 -12.15 -14.10
N GLU A 15 -6.49 -11.33 -14.90
CA GLU A 15 -7.95 -11.42 -15.07
C GLU A 15 -8.40 -12.78 -15.59
N LYS A 16 -7.76 -13.30 -16.64
CA LYS A 16 -8.08 -14.62 -17.21
C LYS A 16 -7.83 -15.76 -16.23
N LEU A 17 -6.77 -15.66 -15.43
CA LEU A 17 -6.48 -16.66 -14.40
C LEU A 17 -7.51 -16.59 -13.28
N PHE A 18 -7.89 -15.38 -12.85
CA PHE A 18 -8.90 -15.18 -11.82
C PHE A 18 -10.25 -15.77 -12.24
N GLU A 19 -10.66 -15.51 -13.49
CA GLU A 19 -11.89 -16.05 -14.07
C GLU A 19 -11.85 -17.58 -14.13
N PHE A 20 -10.76 -18.17 -14.63
CA PHE A 20 -10.58 -19.63 -14.63
C PHE A 20 -10.66 -20.23 -13.23
N LEU A 21 -9.88 -19.69 -12.27
CA LEU A 21 -9.87 -20.21 -10.92
C LEU A 21 -11.25 -20.08 -10.27
N SER A 22 -12.01 -19.00 -10.55
CA SER A 22 -13.36 -18.78 -10.01
C SER A 22 -14.39 -19.80 -10.49
N THR A 23 -14.11 -20.49 -11.60
CA THR A 23 -14.93 -21.63 -12.05
C THR A 23 -14.71 -22.91 -11.24
N LEU A 24 -13.67 -22.97 -10.41
CA LEU A 24 -13.32 -24.14 -9.63
C LEU A 24 -14.04 -24.09 -8.27
N ASN A 25 -15.16 -24.82 -8.16
CA ASN A 25 -16.06 -24.84 -6.99
C ASN A 25 -15.44 -25.29 -5.65
N TYR A 26 -14.15 -25.64 -5.62
CA TYR A 26 -13.42 -26.09 -4.44
C TYR A 26 -12.34 -25.09 -3.97
N LEU A 27 -12.22 -23.93 -4.63
CA LEU A 27 -11.28 -22.86 -4.26
C LEU A 27 -12.07 -21.61 -3.86
N SER A 28 -11.69 -21.00 -2.73
CA SER A 28 -12.11 -19.63 -2.40
C SER A 28 -11.10 -18.67 -3.00
N ILE A 29 -11.58 -17.66 -3.72
CA ILE A 29 -10.73 -16.69 -4.40
C ILE A 29 -11.19 -15.31 -4.02
N GLU A 30 -10.26 -14.54 -3.47
CA GLU A 30 -10.48 -13.17 -3.05
C GLU A 30 -9.50 -12.29 -3.80
N ALA A 31 -10.03 -11.30 -4.53
CA ALA A 31 -9.22 -10.23 -5.11
C ALA A 31 -9.01 -9.18 -4.03
N LEU A 32 -7.78 -9.03 -3.56
CA LEU A 32 -7.40 -7.91 -2.72
C LEU A 32 -6.98 -6.76 -3.64
N SER A 33 -7.75 -5.68 -3.65
CA SER A 33 -7.25 -4.41 -4.21
C SER A 33 -6.17 -3.88 -3.27
N GLU A 34 -5.13 -3.26 -3.82
CA GLU A 34 -4.33 -2.32 -3.02
C GLU A 34 -5.31 -1.31 -2.44
N GLU A 35 -5.48 -1.33 -1.12
CA GLU A 35 -6.39 -0.45 -0.41
C GLU A 35 -6.05 1.00 -0.79
N GLU A 36 -7.03 1.74 -1.30
CA GLU A 36 -6.99 3.19 -1.22
C GLU A 36 -6.77 3.52 0.25
N ILE A 37 -5.63 4.12 0.58
CA ILE A 37 -5.33 4.53 1.96
C ILE A 37 -6.42 5.52 2.38
N ASN A 38 -7.43 5.00 3.08
CA ASN A 38 -8.60 5.77 3.45
C ASN A 38 -8.28 6.46 4.77
N ILE A 39 -7.56 7.58 4.67
CA ILE A 39 -7.22 8.42 5.81
C ILE A 39 -8.52 9.05 6.34
N SER A 40 -8.80 8.88 7.63
CA SER A 40 -9.98 9.49 8.25
C SER A 40 -9.89 11.03 8.19
N GLU A 41 -11.04 11.72 8.16
CA GLU A 41 -11.04 13.20 8.17
C GLU A 41 -10.36 13.78 9.42
N ASP A 42 -10.45 13.07 10.55
CA ASP A 42 -9.75 13.44 11.79
C ASP A 42 -8.23 13.34 11.63
N GLU A 43 -7.72 12.30 10.99
CA GLU A 43 -6.29 12.15 10.69
C GLU A 43 -5.81 13.18 9.67
N LYS A 44 -6.62 13.51 8.65
CA LYS A 44 -6.32 14.59 7.72
C LYS A 44 -6.23 15.94 8.45
N GLY A 45 -7.18 16.23 9.33
CA GLY A 45 -7.17 17.44 10.15
C GLY A 45 -5.94 17.52 11.05
N LEU A 46 -5.54 16.40 11.64
CA LEU A 46 -4.33 16.31 12.45
C LEU A 46 -3.05 16.55 11.62
N MET A 47 -2.97 16.00 10.40
CA MET A 47 -1.85 16.21 9.50
C MET A 47 -1.73 17.68 9.09
N ILE A 48 -2.83 18.33 8.72
CA ILE A 48 -2.87 19.76 8.38
C ILE A 48 -2.43 20.61 9.56
N SER A 49 -2.98 20.36 10.75
CA SER A 49 -2.63 21.10 11.97
C SER A 49 -1.14 20.96 12.32
N ARG A 50 -0.56 19.77 12.16
CA ARG A 50 0.87 19.55 12.38
C ARG A 50 1.73 20.30 11.37
N PHE A 51 1.30 20.35 10.11
CA PHE A 51 2.00 21.09 9.06
C PHE A 51 1.98 22.59 9.32
N ASP A 52 0.81 23.17 9.64
CA ASP A 52 0.66 24.60 9.90
C ASP A 52 1.47 25.09 11.11
N ASN A 53 1.72 24.21 12.08
CA ASN A 53 2.48 24.51 13.29
C ASN A 53 3.94 24.05 13.23
N ALA A 54 4.38 23.43 12.12
CA ALA A 54 5.73 22.92 11.98
C ALA A 54 6.74 24.08 11.90
N LYS A 55 7.85 23.95 12.62
CA LYS A 55 8.99 24.86 12.54
C LYS A 55 10.09 24.20 11.72
N GLU A 56 11.00 25.01 11.19
CA GLU A 56 12.13 24.54 10.39
C GLU A 56 12.93 23.41 11.07
N LYS A 57 13.09 23.49 12.40
CA LYS A 57 13.74 22.46 13.24
C LYS A 57 12.99 21.12 13.32
N ASP A 58 11.71 21.09 12.95
CA ASP A 58 10.87 19.90 12.99
C ASP A 58 11.00 19.09 11.68
N PHE A 59 11.66 19.66 10.67
CA PHE A 59 12.02 18.98 9.43
C PHE A 59 13.45 18.46 9.53
N THR A 60 13.65 17.20 9.15
CA THR A 60 14.98 16.60 9.01
C THR A 60 15.32 16.56 7.53
N ASP A 61 16.56 16.90 7.18
CA ASP A 61 17.03 16.81 5.80
C ASP A 61 16.94 15.36 5.31
N LEU A 62 16.33 15.20 4.13
CA LEU A 62 16.16 13.90 3.50
C LEU A 62 17.52 13.24 3.24
N ASP A 63 18.53 14.03 2.87
CA ASP A 63 19.89 13.52 2.63
C ASP A 63 20.51 12.92 3.89
N ASP A 64 20.22 13.49 5.06
CA ASP A 64 20.70 12.99 6.35
C ASP A 64 19.99 11.69 6.74
N ILE A 65 18.69 11.57 6.43
CA ILE A 65 17.92 10.33 6.61
C ILE A 65 18.47 9.24 5.67
N MET A 66 18.64 9.56 4.39
CA MET A 66 19.16 8.61 3.38
C MET A 66 20.56 8.11 3.76
N LYS A 67 21.44 9.00 4.22
CA LYS A 67 22.76 8.62 4.76
C LYS A 67 22.66 7.75 6.01
N LYS A 68 21.80 8.11 6.97
CA LYS A 68 21.64 7.37 8.24
C LYS A 68 21.16 5.94 8.02
N TYR A 69 20.25 5.74 7.06
CA TYR A 69 19.65 4.44 6.76
C TYR A 69 20.26 3.74 5.54
N ASN A 70 21.31 4.33 4.94
CA ASN A 70 22.04 3.78 3.79
C ASN A 70 21.12 3.47 2.59
N ILE A 71 20.13 4.33 2.37
CA ILE A 71 19.17 4.23 1.29
C ILE A 71 19.79 4.94 0.07
N LYS A 72 19.91 4.21 -1.06
CA LYS A 72 20.45 4.72 -2.32
C LYS A 72 19.38 5.35 -3.19
#